data_AF-A0A8J9RDC2-F1
#
_entry.id   AF-A0A8J9RDC2-F1
#
_cell.length_a   1.000
_cell.length_b   1.000
_cell.length_c   1.000
_cell.angle_alpha   90.00
_cell.angle_beta   90.00
_cell.angle_gamma   90.00
#
_symmetry.space_group_name_H-M   'P 1'
#
loop_
_entity.id
_entity.type
_entity.pdbx_description
1 polymer ?
#
loop_
_entity_poly.entity_id
_entity_poly.type
_entity_poly.pdbx_seq_one_letter_code
_entity_poly.pdbx_strand_id
1 'polypeptide(L)'
;MTTLIGSTLSNRFDALAYRGQRTGWPRRVRSAALPSAVASPSTGSSVQPASKQPISTISAVSAAPQPSNKGSIEQITNFLQSELQQIYSKGVITEGRYALDFSFTDPVVRLQGRTAFAQNLRLLTAIFNIRHSLHSISPGQWDGEVVTRWTFTANLKAVPWQQPLIFTGRSFYTVNSAGLLSSQRDVWDAVSDNEYFSIEGVQQIMRMALNPMQTPNLDTPKYTVLKKTADYEIRRYERFTTAEVSMPSESSPASGSGFNDLAGYIFGGNREQERMEMTTPVLTTAGQKSKPAKMAFVMEGRMGTDPQRLPVPRDSRVQLAVEGEKIAAALMFSGFPLDNEVIEAERRLRGALLIDGYSPKEGYTLARYNDPFTLPFLRRNEVVITLKDFTMD
;
A
#
# COMPACT_ATOMS: atom_id res chain seq x y z
N MET A 1 -8.62 26.39 -34.40
CA MET A 1 -7.15 26.59 -34.39
C MET A 1 -6.52 25.35 -33.78
N THR A 2 -6.63 24.22 -34.49
CA THR A 2 -6.34 22.88 -33.96
C THR A 2 -5.72 22.04 -35.06
N THR A 3 -4.50 22.40 -35.45
CA THR A 3 -3.64 21.61 -36.33
C THR A 3 -2.21 22.11 -36.08
N LEU A 4 -1.26 21.20 -35.83
CA LEU A 4 0.21 21.39 -35.66
C LEU A 4 0.77 21.08 -34.25
N ILE A 5 0.64 19.84 -33.75
CA ILE A 5 1.62 19.26 -32.80
C ILE A 5 1.83 17.76 -33.12
N GLY A 6 2.00 17.42 -34.41
CA GLY A 6 2.01 16.02 -34.87
C GLY A 6 3.27 15.54 -35.59
N SER A 7 4.28 16.38 -35.82
CA SER A 7 5.39 16.04 -36.74
C SER A 7 6.81 16.30 -36.22
N THR A 8 7.00 16.67 -34.96
CA THR A 8 8.33 17.05 -34.43
C THR A 8 8.96 16.07 -33.44
N LEU A 9 8.33 14.93 -33.14
CA LEU A 9 8.86 13.97 -32.15
C LEU A 9 9.63 12.78 -32.75
N SER A 10 9.75 12.67 -34.08
CA SER A 10 10.47 11.56 -34.74
C SER A 10 11.98 11.79 -34.96
N ASN A 11 12.52 13.00 -34.72
CA ASN A 11 13.86 13.38 -35.18
C ASN A 11 14.81 13.99 -34.13
N ARG A 12 14.65 13.68 -32.83
CA ARG A 12 15.66 14.01 -31.79
C ARG A 12 15.77 12.97 -30.68
N PHE A 13 15.86 11.70 -31.06
CA PHE A 13 16.25 10.59 -30.16
C PHE A 13 17.62 10.01 -30.52
N ASP A 14 18.56 10.88 -30.89
CA ASP A 14 19.98 10.52 -30.99
C ASP A 14 20.80 11.34 -30.00
N ALA A 15 21.68 10.62 -29.30
CA ALA A 15 22.70 11.10 -28.38
C ALA A 15 22.19 11.74 -27.07
N LEU A 16 22.08 10.92 -26.02
CA LEU A 16 22.67 11.18 -24.70
C LEU A 16 22.50 9.93 -23.83
N ALA A 17 23.29 8.90 -24.14
CA ALA A 17 23.53 7.78 -23.25
C ALA A 17 25.02 7.45 -23.27
N TYR A 18 25.55 7.15 -22.07
CA TYR A 18 26.80 6.44 -21.81
C TYR A 18 28.14 7.12 -22.15
N ARG A 19 28.81 7.58 -21.09
CA ARG A 19 30.28 7.47 -21.00
C ARG A 19 30.66 7.09 -19.56
N GLY A 20 30.98 5.81 -19.36
CA GLY A 20 31.56 5.32 -18.10
C GLY A 20 33.03 5.68 -18.01
N GLN A 21 33.49 6.06 -16.81
CA GLN A 21 34.91 6.01 -16.45
C GLN A 21 35.09 5.48 -15.02
N ARG A 22 36.03 4.54 -14.93
CA ARG A 22 36.53 3.85 -13.75
C ARG A 22 37.58 4.72 -13.05
N THR A 23 37.47 4.85 -11.73
CA THR A 23 38.58 4.98 -10.75
C THR A 23 37.97 4.53 -9.40
N GLY A 24 38.61 3.85 -8.44
CA GLY A 24 40.01 3.48 -8.25
C GLY A 24 40.47 3.77 -6.81
N TRP A 25 40.08 2.92 -5.83
CA TRP A 25 40.74 2.68 -4.51
C TRP A 25 40.63 3.74 -3.37
N PRO A 26 40.91 3.43 -2.07
CA PRO A 26 40.94 2.13 -1.34
C PRO A 26 40.21 2.09 0.04
N ARG A 27 40.03 0.85 0.52
CA ARG A 27 39.72 0.43 1.91
C ARG A 27 40.65 1.06 2.97
N ARG A 28 40.09 1.39 4.15
CA ARG A 28 40.77 1.21 5.44
C ARG A 28 39.83 0.65 6.51
N VAL A 29 40.30 -0.44 7.10
CA VAL A 29 39.87 -1.07 8.35
C VAL A 29 40.43 -0.25 9.51
N ARG A 30 39.67 -0.11 10.61
CA ARG A 30 40.25 -0.07 11.96
C ARG A 30 39.21 -0.41 13.04
N SER A 31 39.48 -1.53 13.67
CA SER A 31 38.98 -1.98 14.97
C SER A 31 39.51 -1.07 16.08
N ALA A 32 38.73 -0.86 17.14
CA ALA A 32 39.27 -0.56 18.47
C ALA A 32 38.27 -0.98 19.55
N ALA A 33 38.73 -1.89 20.41
CA ALA A 33 38.06 -2.35 21.60
C ALA A 33 38.31 -1.41 22.80
N LEU A 34 37.46 -1.61 23.81
CA LEU A 34 37.37 -1.07 25.18
C LEU A 34 38.67 -0.65 25.90
N PRO A 35 38.51 0.10 27.00
CA PRO A 35 38.87 -0.52 28.29
C PRO A 35 37.82 -0.38 29.39
N SER A 36 37.96 -1.29 30.35
CA SER A 36 37.09 -1.59 31.49
C SER A 36 37.29 -0.70 32.72
N ALA A 37 36.30 -0.82 33.62
CA ALA A 37 36.35 -0.74 35.09
C ALA A 37 36.43 0.64 35.76
N VAL A 38 35.54 0.89 36.74
CA VAL A 38 35.85 0.91 38.19
C VAL A 38 34.54 0.80 39.00
N ALA A 39 34.67 0.19 40.17
CA ALA A 39 33.66 -0.33 41.09
C ALA A 39 32.92 0.71 41.96
N SER A 40 31.89 0.16 42.63
CA SER A 40 30.93 0.72 43.60
C SER A 40 31.54 1.43 44.84
N PRO A 41 30.69 2.02 45.69
CA PRO A 41 30.29 1.24 46.87
C PRO A 41 28.80 1.33 47.26
N SER A 42 28.45 0.31 48.04
CA SER A 42 27.21 -0.08 48.71
C SER A 42 26.72 0.83 49.84
N THR A 43 25.40 0.94 49.96
CA THR A 43 24.62 0.90 51.22
C THR A 43 23.22 0.36 50.83
N GLY A 44 22.57 -0.64 51.44
CA GLY A 44 22.72 -1.24 52.75
C GLY A 44 21.53 -0.87 53.62
N SER A 45 20.36 -1.50 53.45
CA SER A 45 19.35 -1.69 54.51
C SER A 45 18.29 -2.71 54.11
N SER A 46 18.33 -3.85 54.82
CA SER A 46 17.32 -4.90 54.84
C SER A 46 16.26 -4.62 55.89
N VAL A 47 14.97 -4.86 55.60
CA VAL A 47 13.98 -5.28 56.61
C VAL A 47 12.89 -6.14 55.96
N GLN A 48 12.73 -7.36 56.46
CA GLN A 48 11.53 -8.22 56.46
C GLN A 48 11.74 -9.25 57.60
N PRO A 49 10.73 -10.00 58.12
CA PRO A 49 9.28 -9.98 57.86
C PRO A 49 8.44 -9.98 59.17
N ALA A 50 7.10 -9.92 59.08
CA ALA A 50 6.23 -10.36 60.17
C ALA A 50 4.94 -10.98 59.64
N SER A 51 4.75 -12.26 59.97
CA SER A 51 3.56 -13.08 59.73
C SER A 51 2.75 -13.25 61.02
N LYS A 52 1.43 -13.01 61.00
CA LYS A 52 0.44 -13.65 61.90
C LYS A 52 -0.88 -13.85 61.14
N GLN A 53 -1.46 -15.04 61.34
CA GLN A 53 -2.63 -15.64 60.67
C GLN A 53 -4.00 -15.15 61.25
N PRO A 54 -5.15 -15.85 61.08
CA PRO A 54 -6.16 -15.63 60.03
C PRO A 54 -7.56 -15.30 60.61
N ILE A 55 -8.47 -14.67 59.85
CA ILE A 55 -9.90 -14.59 60.23
C ILE A 55 -10.81 -14.78 59.00
N SER A 56 -11.47 -15.94 59.01
CA SER A 56 -12.87 -16.25 58.67
C SER A 56 -13.55 -15.61 57.44
N THR A 57 -13.80 -16.49 56.45
CA THR A 57 -15.11 -16.81 55.85
C THR A 57 -16.12 -15.67 55.65
N ILE A 58 -16.26 -15.22 54.40
CA ILE A 58 -17.52 -14.65 53.90
C ILE A 58 -17.87 -15.32 52.57
N SER A 59 -18.92 -16.14 52.64
CA SER A 59 -19.88 -16.56 51.62
C SER A 59 -19.48 -16.49 50.14
N ALA A 60 -19.29 -17.67 49.55
CA ALA A 60 -19.40 -17.88 48.12
C ALA A 60 -20.81 -17.51 47.64
N VAL A 61 -20.95 -16.34 47.01
CA VAL A 61 -22.09 -16.06 46.13
C VAL A 61 -21.86 -16.91 44.89
N SER A 62 -22.67 -17.95 44.74
CA SER A 62 -22.80 -18.74 43.53
C SER A 62 -23.17 -17.81 42.37
N ALA A 63 -22.19 -17.41 41.57
CA ALA A 63 -22.44 -16.74 40.30
C ALA A 63 -23.18 -17.72 39.38
N ALA A 64 -24.43 -17.39 39.05
CA ALA A 64 -25.18 -18.10 38.01
C ALA A 64 -24.37 -18.11 36.70
N PRO A 65 -24.40 -19.21 35.93
CA PRO A 65 -23.71 -19.25 34.65
C PRO A 65 -24.26 -18.14 33.73
N GLN A 66 -23.40 -17.20 33.37
CA GLN A 66 -23.72 -16.14 32.40
C GLN A 66 -24.08 -16.79 31.06
N PRO A 67 -25.16 -16.36 30.38
CA PRO A 67 -25.55 -16.92 29.10
C PRO A 67 -24.45 -16.66 28.07
N SER A 68 -24.11 -17.67 27.29
CA SER A 68 -23.05 -17.63 26.28
C SER A 68 -23.24 -16.46 25.31
N ASN A 69 -22.29 -15.52 25.32
CA ASN A 69 -22.27 -14.25 24.58
C ASN A 69 -22.19 -14.37 23.04
N LYS A 70 -22.18 -15.61 22.50
CA LYS A 70 -22.03 -15.88 21.06
C LYS A 70 -23.14 -15.25 20.21
N GLY A 71 -24.38 -15.21 20.71
CA GLY A 71 -25.50 -14.58 20.00
C GLY A 71 -25.38 -13.05 19.88
N SER A 72 -24.68 -12.39 20.81
CA SER A 72 -24.47 -10.94 20.78
C SER A 72 -23.36 -10.54 19.79
N ILE A 73 -22.25 -11.29 19.77
CA ILE A 73 -21.11 -11.02 18.89
C ILE A 73 -21.47 -11.18 17.41
N GLU A 74 -22.23 -12.22 17.05
CA GLU A 74 -22.65 -12.41 15.66
C GLU A 74 -23.56 -11.26 15.19
N GLN A 75 -24.51 -10.84 16.03
CA GLN A 75 -25.38 -9.70 15.74
C GLN A 75 -24.61 -8.40 15.59
N ILE A 76 -23.56 -8.20 16.38
CA ILE A 76 -22.72 -7.00 16.32
C ILE A 76 -21.78 -7.04 15.12
N THR A 77 -21.26 -8.21 14.78
CA THR A 77 -20.47 -8.44 13.56
C THR A 77 -21.31 -8.09 12.32
N ASN A 78 -22.53 -8.61 12.24
CA ASN A 78 -23.45 -8.32 11.14
C ASN A 78 -23.82 -6.83 11.08
N PHE A 79 -24.06 -6.20 12.24
CA PHE A 79 -24.28 -4.76 12.32
C PHE A 79 -23.07 -3.97 11.80
N LEU A 80 -21.87 -4.21 12.34
CA LEU A 80 -20.64 -3.53 11.95
C LEU A 80 -20.33 -3.71 10.46
N GLN A 81 -20.55 -4.90 9.92
CA GLN A 81 -20.37 -5.16 8.49
C GLN A 81 -21.27 -4.23 7.65
N SER A 82 -22.55 -4.08 8.01
CA SER A 82 -23.47 -3.19 7.32
C SER A 82 -23.16 -1.71 7.54
N GLU A 83 -22.78 -1.35 8.77
CA GLU A 83 -22.47 0.03 9.19
C GLU A 83 -21.22 0.51 8.46
N LEU A 84 -20.12 -0.24 8.50
CA LEU A 84 -18.83 0.16 7.94
C LEU A 84 -18.82 0.27 6.41
N GLN A 85 -19.75 -0.39 5.73
CA GLN A 85 -19.96 -0.24 4.29
C GLN A 85 -20.63 1.10 3.93
N GLN A 86 -21.36 1.70 4.87
CA GLN A 86 -22.25 2.84 4.60
C GLN A 86 -21.88 4.10 5.39
N ILE A 87 -21.14 3.97 6.48
CA ILE A 87 -20.86 5.02 7.48
C ILE A 87 -20.29 6.29 6.83
N TYR A 88 -19.35 6.15 5.90
CA TYR A 88 -18.73 7.29 5.20
C TYR A 88 -19.56 7.83 4.04
N SER A 89 -20.44 7.02 3.45
CA SER A 89 -21.39 7.48 2.43
C SER A 89 -22.56 8.24 3.05
N LYS A 90 -23.00 7.83 4.24
CA LYS A 90 -24.06 8.51 5.02
C LYS A 90 -23.52 9.70 5.81
N GLY A 91 -22.25 9.65 6.23
CA GLY A 91 -21.65 10.65 7.12
C GLY A 91 -22.23 10.66 8.54
N VAL A 92 -22.99 9.64 8.92
CA VAL A 92 -23.62 9.50 10.23
C VAL A 92 -23.53 8.07 10.72
N ILE A 93 -23.49 7.91 12.05
CA ILE A 93 -23.52 6.61 12.72
C ILE A 93 -24.95 6.22 13.07
N THR A 94 -25.20 4.92 13.25
CA THR A 94 -26.41 4.41 13.88
C THR A 94 -26.36 4.64 15.40
N GLU A 95 -26.68 5.85 15.86
CA GLU A 95 -26.42 6.32 17.24
C GLU A 95 -26.90 5.37 18.36
N GLY A 96 -28.02 4.67 18.17
CA GLY A 96 -28.57 3.72 19.14
C GLY A 96 -27.73 2.44 19.33
N ARG A 97 -26.67 2.24 18.53
CA ARG A 97 -25.74 1.11 18.63
C ARG A 97 -24.39 1.49 19.26
N TYR A 98 -24.21 2.76 19.60
CA TYR A 98 -23.01 3.29 20.25
C TYR A 98 -23.36 3.79 21.65
N ALA A 99 -22.55 3.42 22.63
CA ALA A 99 -22.69 3.87 24.01
C ALA A 99 -22.51 5.39 24.11
N LEU A 100 -23.16 6.02 25.11
CA LEU A 100 -23.05 7.48 25.31
C LEU A 100 -21.60 7.92 25.53
N ASP A 101 -20.86 7.13 26.29
CA ASP A 101 -19.45 7.28 26.65
C ASP A 101 -18.49 6.62 25.65
N PHE A 102 -18.95 6.33 24.42
CA PHE A 102 -18.13 5.70 23.38
C PHE A 102 -16.78 6.39 23.22
N SER A 103 -15.70 5.61 23.23
CA SER A 103 -14.34 6.12 23.04
C SER A 103 -13.77 5.68 21.69
N PHE A 104 -13.20 6.62 20.95
CA PHE A 104 -12.49 6.36 19.71
C PHE A 104 -11.03 6.76 19.87
N THR A 105 -10.11 5.94 19.37
CA THR A 105 -8.68 6.27 19.34
C THR A 105 -8.05 5.69 18.09
N ASP A 106 -7.28 6.50 17.40
CA ASP A 106 -6.34 6.10 16.36
C ASP A 106 -4.96 6.73 16.65
N PRO A 107 -3.92 6.49 15.85
CA PRO A 107 -2.58 7.03 16.09
C PRO A 107 -2.51 8.57 16.16
N VAL A 108 -3.49 9.30 15.60
CA VAL A 108 -3.47 10.76 15.47
C VAL A 108 -4.63 11.47 16.19
N VAL A 109 -5.73 10.78 16.45
CA VAL A 109 -6.99 11.33 16.98
C VAL A 109 -7.50 10.48 18.14
N ARG A 110 -7.93 11.17 19.21
CA ARG A 110 -8.65 10.57 20.33
C ARG A 110 -9.93 11.36 20.58
N LEU A 111 -11.06 10.66 20.64
CA LEU A 111 -12.37 11.25 20.86
C LEU A 111 -13.09 10.53 22.00
N GLN A 112 -13.77 11.31 22.83
CA GLN A 112 -14.57 10.80 23.94
C GLN A 112 -16.03 11.19 23.76
N GLY A 113 -16.92 10.21 23.86
CA GLY A 113 -18.36 10.33 23.66
C GLY A 113 -18.80 10.14 22.21
N ARG A 114 -19.95 9.47 22.02
CA ARG A 114 -20.50 9.19 20.67
C ARG A 114 -20.76 10.44 19.85
N THR A 115 -21.10 11.56 20.49
CA THR A 115 -21.38 12.83 19.82
C THR A 115 -20.12 13.40 19.15
N ALA A 116 -18.98 13.36 19.85
CA ALA A 116 -17.70 13.82 19.31
C ALA A 116 -17.28 12.96 18.09
N PHE A 117 -17.45 11.64 18.20
CA PHE A 117 -17.19 10.73 17.09
C PHE A 117 -18.08 11.01 15.86
N ALA A 118 -19.40 11.16 16.08
CA ALA A 118 -20.34 11.48 15.00
C ALA A 118 -20.05 12.84 14.34
N GLN A 119 -19.61 13.84 15.09
CA GLN A 119 -19.19 15.14 14.55
C GLN A 119 -17.90 15.02 13.73
N ASN A 120 -16.91 14.27 14.20
CA ASN A 120 -15.68 14.01 13.46
C ASN A 120 -15.95 13.32 12.12
N LEU A 121 -16.84 12.31 12.11
CA LEU A 121 -17.26 11.64 10.88
C LEU A 121 -17.91 12.60 9.88
N ARG A 122 -18.79 13.49 10.33
CA ARG A 122 -19.42 14.53 9.49
C ARG A 122 -18.38 15.49 8.92
N LEU A 123 -17.40 15.91 9.72
CA LEU A 123 -16.31 16.77 9.27
C LEU A 123 -15.48 16.09 8.17
N LEU A 124 -15.02 14.85 8.41
CA LEU A 124 -14.23 14.08 7.46
C LEU A 124 -14.97 13.88 6.13
N THR A 125 -16.25 13.48 6.19
CA THR A 125 -17.07 13.26 5.00
C THR A 125 -17.49 14.56 4.31
N ALA A 126 -17.43 15.72 4.98
CA ALA A 126 -17.65 17.01 4.33
C ALA A 126 -16.48 17.37 3.40
N ILE A 127 -15.24 17.14 3.83
CA ILE A 127 -14.02 17.59 3.11
C ILE A 127 -13.40 16.53 2.20
N PHE A 128 -13.62 15.24 2.50
CA PHE A 128 -13.07 14.12 1.73
C PHE A 128 -14.16 13.29 1.03
N ASN A 129 -13.84 12.82 -0.18
CA ASN A 129 -14.49 11.65 -0.77
C ASN A 129 -13.79 10.41 -0.20
N ILE A 130 -14.49 9.73 0.72
CA ILE A 130 -13.94 8.59 1.45
C ILE A 130 -14.51 7.30 0.89
N ARG A 131 -13.62 6.34 0.62
CA ARG A 131 -13.94 4.94 0.36
C ARG A 131 -13.34 4.10 1.47
N HIS A 132 -14.17 3.29 2.10
CA HIS A 132 -13.74 2.33 3.12
C HIS A 132 -14.04 0.92 2.62
N SER A 133 -13.00 0.11 2.47
CA SER A 133 -13.07 -1.27 2.03
C SER A 133 -12.80 -2.19 3.21
N LEU A 134 -13.84 -2.88 3.67
CA LEU A 134 -13.75 -3.92 4.69
C LEU A 134 -13.29 -5.23 4.04
N HIS A 135 -12.13 -5.75 4.47
CA HIS A 135 -11.58 -7.00 3.93
C HIS A 135 -11.98 -8.21 4.78
N SER A 136 -11.97 -8.06 6.09
CA SER A 136 -12.42 -9.09 7.02
C SER A 136 -13.01 -8.46 8.29
N ILE A 137 -13.88 -9.25 8.93
CA ILE A 137 -14.43 -8.98 10.24
C ILE A 137 -14.54 -10.31 10.98
N SER A 138 -14.11 -10.34 12.23
CA SER A 138 -14.13 -11.55 13.05
C SER A 138 -14.26 -11.21 14.52
N PRO A 139 -14.71 -12.15 15.37
CA PRO A 139 -14.52 -12.04 16.81
C PRO A 139 -13.05 -11.82 17.16
N GLY A 140 -12.80 -11.03 18.19
CA GLY A 140 -11.47 -10.76 18.73
C GLY A 140 -10.98 -11.83 19.69
N GLN A 141 -9.91 -11.51 20.42
CA GLN A 141 -9.31 -12.44 21.39
C GLN A 141 -10.11 -12.49 22.70
N TRP A 142 -10.79 -11.41 23.03
CA TRP A 142 -11.57 -11.28 24.27
C TRP A 142 -13.07 -11.33 24.02
N ASP A 143 -13.82 -11.74 25.03
CA ASP A 143 -15.29 -11.71 24.97
C ASP A 143 -15.78 -10.28 24.83
N GLY A 144 -16.73 -10.04 23.93
CA GLY A 144 -17.17 -8.69 23.59
C GLY A 144 -16.27 -7.94 22.59
N GLU A 145 -15.21 -8.54 22.06
CA GLU A 145 -14.34 -7.91 21.06
C GLU A 145 -14.70 -8.33 19.62
N VAL A 146 -14.70 -7.36 18.71
CA VAL A 146 -14.76 -7.59 17.26
C VAL A 146 -13.58 -6.89 16.59
N VAL A 147 -12.89 -7.58 15.70
CA VAL A 147 -11.74 -7.07 14.97
C VAL A 147 -12.08 -6.97 13.49
N THR A 148 -11.72 -5.84 12.87
CA THR A 148 -11.86 -5.65 11.42
C THR A 148 -10.51 -5.39 10.78
N ARG A 149 -10.41 -5.72 9.48
CA ARG A 149 -9.29 -5.38 8.62
C ARG A 149 -9.80 -4.55 7.46
N TRP A 150 -9.14 -3.43 7.18
CA TRP A 150 -9.68 -2.46 6.24
C TRP A 150 -8.61 -1.72 5.43
N THR A 151 -9.06 -1.17 4.30
CA THR A 151 -8.38 -0.12 3.55
C THR A 151 -9.26 1.12 3.52
N PHE A 152 -8.71 2.24 3.95
CA PHE A 152 -9.33 3.55 3.94
C PHE A 152 -8.65 4.41 2.88
N THR A 153 -9.45 4.97 1.97
CA THR A 153 -8.97 5.86 0.90
C THR A 153 -9.72 7.18 0.98
N ALA A 154 -9.00 8.29 1.06
CA ALA A 154 -9.58 9.63 1.12
C ALA A 154 -8.99 10.55 0.04
N ASN A 155 -9.87 11.22 -0.70
CA ASN A 155 -9.50 12.24 -1.69
C ASN A 155 -10.12 13.58 -1.29
N LEU A 156 -9.37 14.68 -1.37
CA LEU A 156 -9.94 16.01 -1.13
C LEU A 156 -10.96 16.37 -2.21
N LYS A 157 -12.16 16.82 -1.82
CA LYS A 157 -13.23 17.14 -2.78
C LYS A 157 -12.93 18.34 -3.68
N ALA A 158 -12.10 19.26 -3.23
CA ALA A 158 -11.85 20.55 -3.90
C ALA A 158 -10.45 20.67 -4.52
N VAL A 159 -9.67 19.58 -4.61
CA VAL A 159 -8.31 19.60 -5.15
C VAL A 159 -8.19 18.54 -6.25
N PRO A 160 -8.08 18.93 -7.53
CA PRO A 160 -8.10 17.99 -8.67
C PRO A 160 -6.78 17.23 -8.88
N TRP A 161 -5.74 17.49 -8.08
CA TRP A 161 -4.37 17.05 -8.38
C TRP A 161 -3.72 16.32 -7.19
N GLN A 162 -4.28 15.18 -6.76
CA GLN A 162 -3.69 14.43 -5.64
C GLN A 162 -3.78 12.92 -5.79
N GLN A 163 -2.71 12.27 -5.32
CA GLN A 163 -2.77 10.87 -4.90
C GLN A 163 -3.75 10.76 -3.73
N PRO A 164 -4.66 9.78 -3.72
CA PRO A 164 -5.48 9.53 -2.54
C PRO A 164 -4.60 9.29 -1.31
N LEU A 165 -5.06 9.77 -0.16
CA LEU A 165 -4.53 9.28 1.11
C LEU A 165 -5.05 7.86 1.29
N ILE A 166 -4.13 6.90 1.38
CA ILE A 166 -4.47 5.49 1.57
C ILE A 166 -3.90 5.06 2.92
N PHE A 167 -4.74 4.46 3.74
CA PHE A 167 -4.37 3.85 5.00
C PHE A 167 -4.89 2.42 5.00
N THR A 168 -4.13 1.52 5.59
CA THR A 168 -4.59 0.16 5.87
C THR A 168 -4.34 -0.12 7.33
N GLY A 169 -5.18 -0.95 7.91
CA GLY A 169 -5.15 -1.14 9.34
C GLY A 169 -6.16 -2.12 9.86
N ARG A 170 -6.25 -2.16 11.18
CA ARG A 170 -7.24 -2.92 11.91
C ARG A 170 -7.99 -2.02 12.87
N SER A 171 -9.25 -2.34 13.11
CA SER A 171 -10.02 -1.72 14.19
C SER A 171 -10.43 -2.78 15.20
N PHE A 172 -10.25 -2.46 16.48
CA PHE A 172 -10.65 -3.27 17.62
C PHE A 172 -11.86 -2.60 18.26
N TYR A 173 -13.01 -3.25 18.16
CA TYR A 173 -14.26 -2.79 18.73
C TYR A 173 -14.53 -3.55 20.02
N THR A 174 -14.96 -2.85 21.06
CA THR A 174 -15.42 -3.47 22.30
C THR A 174 -16.90 -3.20 22.49
N VAL A 175 -17.59 -4.21 23.00
CA VAL A 175 -19.01 -4.21 23.30
C VAL A 175 -19.20 -4.27 24.82
N ASN A 176 -20.03 -3.39 25.36
CA ASN A 176 -20.35 -3.42 26.78
C ASN A 176 -21.44 -4.46 27.11
N SER A 177 -21.74 -4.64 28.40
CA SER A 177 -22.76 -5.58 28.87
C SER A 177 -24.18 -5.28 28.38
N ALA A 178 -24.45 -4.08 27.85
CA ALA A 178 -25.73 -3.71 27.25
C ALA A 178 -25.80 -4.01 25.74
N GLY A 179 -24.75 -4.61 25.15
CA GLY A 179 -24.70 -4.91 23.72
C GLY A 179 -24.42 -3.71 22.82
N LEU A 180 -23.93 -2.59 23.40
CA LEU A 180 -23.57 -1.38 22.66
C LEU A 180 -22.07 -1.31 22.43
N LEU A 181 -21.66 -0.73 21.29
CA LEU A 181 -20.26 -0.41 21.04
C LEU A 181 -19.78 0.63 22.05
N SER A 182 -18.81 0.27 22.88
CA SER A 182 -18.23 1.15 23.92
C SER A 182 -16.90 1.75 23.52
N SER A 183 -16.14 1.08 22.65
CA SER A 183 -14.89 1.63 22.15
C SER A 183 -14.55 1.13 20.76
N GLN A 184 -13.79 1.95 20.04
CA GLN A 184 -13.09 1.61 18.81
C GLN A 184 -11.65 2.09 18.91
N ARG A 185 -10.70 1.18 18.70
CA ARG A 185 -9.29 1.50 18.58
C ARG A 185 -8.79 1.12 17.19
N ASP A 186 -8.27 2.07 16.44
CA ASP A 186 -7.69 1.84 15.12
C ASP A 186 -6.17 1.78 15.22
N VAL A 187 -5.57 0.82 14.50
CA VAL A 187 -4.13 0.70 14.31
C VAL A 187 -3.81 0.71 12.82
N TRP A 188 -2.71 1.34 12.43
CA TRP A 188 -2.31 1.53 11.03
C TRP A 188 -1.06 0.71 10.72
N ASP A 189 -1.03 0.02 9.58
CA ASP A 189 0.15 -0.79 9.20
C ASP A 189 1.41 0.04 8.94
N ALA A 190 1.24 1.32 8.62
CA ALA A 190 2.35 2.23 8.35
C ALA A 190 2.96 2.84 9.63
N VAL A 191 2.39 2.54 10.80
CA VAL A 191 2.82 3.07 12.09
C VAL A 191 3.27 1.90 12.94
N SER A 192 4.47 1.98 13.50
CA SER A 192 5.01 0.93 14.37
C SER A 192 4.44 1.10 15.78
N ASP A 193 4.54 2.33 16.30
CA ASP A 193 3.97 2.71 17.58
C ASP A 193 2.56 3.28 17.41
N ASN A 194 1.56 2.40 17.54
CA ASN A 194 0.14 2.72 17.37
C ASN A 194 -0.51 3.32 18.62
N GLU A 195 0.27 3.77 19.61
CA GLU A 195 -0.26 4.54 20.72
C GLU A 195 -0.65 5.96 20.30
N TYR A 196 -1.71 6.50 20.92
CA TYR A 196 -2.05 7.90 20.77
C TYR A 196 -1.19 8.74 21.73
N PHE A 197 -0.50 9.80 21.32
CA PHE A 197 -0.38 10.43 20.00
C PHE A 197 0.94 10.03 19.32
N SER A 198 0.86 9.39 18.15
CA SER A 198 2.01 8.88 17.41
C SER A 198 2.56 9.91 16.43
N ILE A 199 3.82 10.33 16.64
CA ILE A 199 4.54 11.21 15.71
C ILE A 199 4.69 10.53 14.33
N GLU A 200 4.87 9.20 14.31
CA GLU A 200 4.95 8.42 13.07
C GLU A 200 3.64 8.53 12.26
N GLY A 201 2.49 8.46 12.93
CA GLY A 201 1.17 8.64 12.31
C GLY A 201 1.04 10.00 11.63
N VAL A 202 1.44 11.08 12.30
CA VAL A 202 1.42 12.44 11.74
C VAL A 202 2.40 12.57 10.56
N GLN A 203 3.62 12.06 10.72
CA GLN A 203 4.62 12.06 9.65
C GLN A 203 4.14 11.30 8.42
N GLN A 204 3.44 10.18 8.62
CA GLN A 204 2.89 9.39 7.52
C GLN A 204 1.80 10.15 6.76
N ILE A 205 0.89 10.86 7.45
CA ILE A 205 -0.08 11.75 6.79
C ILE A 205 0.64 12.83 5.98
N MET A 206 1.63 13.51 6.57
CA MET A 206 2.39 14.56 5.89
C MET A 206 3.15 14.02 4.68
N ARG A 207 3.77 12.84 4.79
CA ARG A 207 4.48 12.18 3.68
C ARG A 207 3.55 11.88 2.51
N MET A 208 2.32 11.44 2.77
CA MET A 208 1.34 11.21 1.71
C MET A 208 0.82 12.51 1.12
N ALA A 209 0.50 13.50 1.95
CA ALA A 209 -0.05 14.78 1.50
C ALA A 209 0.95 15.63 0.70
N LEU A 210 2.25 15.53 1.05
CA LEU A 210 3.33 16.29 0.42
C LEU A 210 4.08 15.49 -0.65
N ASN A 211 3.64 14.27 -0.99
CA ASN A 211 4.30 13.46 -1.99
C ASN A 211 4.27 14.19 -3.36
N PRO A 212 5.43 14.61 -3.91
CA PRO A 212 5.47 15.40 -5.13
C PRO A 212 5.32 14.54 -6.39
N MET A 213 5.35 13.21 -6.25
CA MET A 213 5.30 12.29 -7.38
C MET A 213 3.94 12.32 -8.09
N GLN A 214 4.03 12.33 -9.41
CA GLN A 214 2.90 12.56 -10.30
C GLN A 214 2.41 11.26 -10.90
N THR A 215 1.12 10.99 -10.80
CA THR A 215 0.49 9.93 -11.61
C THR A 215 -0.26 10.60 -12.74
N PRO A 216 0.11 10.34 -14.01
CA PRO A 216 -0.60 10.88 -15.15
C PRO A 216 -2.07 10.45 -15.14
N ASN A 217 -2.94 11.27 -15.71
CA ASN A 217 -4.34 10.93 -15.92
C ASN A 217 -4.48 10.04 -17.17
N LEU A 218 -3.94 8.83 -17.09
CA LEU A 218 -3.99 7.79 -18.12
C LEU A 218 -4.53 6.50 -17.49
N ASP A 219 -5.12 5.64 -18.31
CA ASP A 219 -5.60 4.35 -17.83
C ASP A 219 -4.45 3.50 -17.26
N THR A 220 -4.71 2.84 -16.14
CA THR A 220 -3.75 2.04 -15.37
C THR A 220 -4.34 0.69 -14.97
N PRO A 221 -3.52 -0.36 -14.78
CA PRO A 221 -4.03 -1.63 -14.27
C PRO A 221 -4.79 -1.41 -12.96
N LYS A 222 -5.98 -1.99 -12.88
CA LYS A 222 -6.82 -1.90 -11.69
C LYS A 222 -6.26 -2.77 -10.58
N TYR A 223 -6.24 -2.24 -9.37
CA TYR A 223 -5.84 -2.98 -8.19
C TYR A 223 -6.55 -2.49 -6.94
N THR A 224 -6.61 -3.36 -5.92
CA THR A 224 -6.99 -3.02 -4.56
C THR A 224 -5.76 -3.05 -3.67
N VAL A 225 -5.52 -2.00 -2.88
CA VAL A 225 -4.47 -2.01 -1.85
C VAL A 225 -4.95 -2.84 -0.67
N LEU A 226 -4.17 -3.86 -0.31
CA LEU A 226 -4.43 -4.83 0.76
C LEU A 226 -3.68 -4.48 2.05
N LYS A 227 -2.46 -3.94 1.90
CA LYS A 227 -1.61 -3.47 2.99
C LYS A 227 -0.77 -2.31 2.49
N LYS A 228 -0.53 -1.31 3.34
CA LYS A 228 0.31 -0.15 3.04
C LYS A 228 1.12 0.18 4.28
N THR A 229 2.44 -0.01 4.16
CA THR A 229 3.41 0.36 5.18
C THR A 229 3.96 1.76 4.89
N ALA A 230 4.94 2.20 5.67
CA ALA A 230 5.70 3.41 5.36
C ALA A 230 6.50 3.30 4.05
N ASP A 231 6.87 2.07 3.64
CA ASP A 231 7.85 1.83 2.57
C ASP A 231 7.26 1.20 1.31
N TYR A 232 6.21 0.40 1.43
CA TYR A 232 5.63 -0.32 0.31
C TYR A 232 4.13 -0.58 0.46
N GLU A 233 3.52 -1.00 -0.65
CA GLU A 233 2.12 -1.43 -0.70
C GLU A 233 2.04 -2.88 -1.16
N ILE A 234 1.13 -3.67 -0.60
CA ILE A 234 0.69 -4.94 -1.16
C ILE A 234 -0.63 -4.70 -1.87
N ARG A 235 -0.70 -5.10 -3.14
CA ARG A 235 -1.81 -4.84 -4.04
C ARG A 235 -2.30 -6.15 -4.65
N ARG A 236 -3.62 -6.29 -4.75
CA ARG A 236 -4.25 -7.31 -5.61
C ARG A 236 -4.59 -6.67 -6.94
N TYR A 237 -3.87 -7.06 -7.99
CA TYR A 237 -4.14 -6.66 -9.36
C TYR A 237 -5.26 -7.51 -9.95
N GLU A 238 -6.21 -6.84 -10.61
CA GLU A 238 -7.17 -7.51 -11.49
C GLU A 238 -6.44 -8.03 -12.73
N ARG A 239 -7.09 -8.92 -13.50
CA ARG A 239 -6.61 -9.31 -14.83
C ARG A 239 -6.50 -8.09 -15.75
N PHE A 240 -5.41 -7.98 -16.51
CA PHE A 240 -5.25 -6.96 -17.55
C PHE A 240 -4.47 -7.50 -18.76
N THR A 241 -4.59 -6.83 -19.91
CA THR A 241 -3.86 -7.18 -21.13
C THR A 241 -2.64 -6.27 -21.32
N THR A 242 -1.58 -6.80 -21.89
CA THR A 242 -0.38 -6.06 -22.28
C THR A 242 0.00 -6.34 -23.74
N ALA A 243 0.54 -5.33 -24.42
CA ALA A 243 1.38 -5.55 -25.59
C ALA A 243 2.84 -5.61 -25.12
N GLU A 244 3.56 -6.67 -25.45
CA GLU A 244 4.92 -6.91 -24.98
C GLU A 244 5.90 -7.26 -26.10
N VAL A 245 7.17 -6.89 -25.89
CA VAL A 245 8.29 -7.19 -26.78
C VAL A 245 9.42 -7.80 -25.96
N SER A 246 9.99 -8.90 -26.45
CA SER A 246 11.20 -9.50 -25.88
C SER A 246 12.42 -8.65 -26.23
N MET A 247 13.23 -8.37 -25.22
CA MET A 247 14.49 -7.64 -25.33
C MET A 247 15.68 -8.60 -25.18
N PRO A 248 16.87 -8.23 -25.67
CA PRO A 248 18.08 -9.02 -25.47
C PRO A 248 18.28 -9.38 -23.99
N SER A 249 18.77 -10.60 -23.69
CA SER A 249 18.90 -11.09 -22.32
C SER A 249 19.80 -10.24 -21.41
N GLU A 250 20.78 -9.56 -21.99
CA GLU A 250 21.69 -8.62 -21.32
C GLU A 250 21.03 -7.25 -21.02
N SER A 251 19.77 -7.05 -21.41
CA SER A 251 19.10 -5.76 -21.24
C SER A 251 18.82 -5.49 -19.76
N SER A 252 19.27 -4.34 -19.29
CA SER A 252 18.92 -3.85 -17.96
C SER A 252 17.40 -3.61 -17.82
N PRO A 253 16.83 -3.77 -16.61
CA PRO A 253 15.47 -3.34 -16.30
C PRO A 253 15.17 -1.87 -16.60
N ALA A 254 16.15 -0.96 -16.65
CA ALA A 254 15.93 0.43 -17.06
C ALA A 254 15.90 0.63 -18.59
N SER A 255 16.26 -0.40 -19.37
CA SER A 255 16.38 -0.31 -20.83
C SER A 255 15.11 0.23 -21.50
N GLY A 256 15.32 1.01 -22.55
CA GLY A 256 14.30 1.58 -23.43
C GLY A 256 14.12 0.81 -24.75
N SER A 257 14.88 -0.26 -25.00
CA SER A 257 15.07 -0.80 -26.36
C SER A 257 13.79 -1.32 -27.03
N GLY A 258 12.81 -1.82 -26.25
CA GLY A 258 11.52 -2.27 -26.78
C GLY A 258 10.48 -1.16 -26.98
N PHE A 259 10.77 0.09 -26.59
CA PHE A 259 9.76 1.15 -26.52
C PHE A 259 9.24 1.53 -27.91
N ASN A 260 10.13 1.70 -28.89
CA ASN A 260 9.74 2.15 -30.23
C ASN A 260 8.89 1.10 -30.96
N ASP A 261 9.14 -0.19 -30.71
CA ASP A 261 8.35 -1.27 -31.30
C ASP A 261 6.91 -1.23 -30.77
N LEU A 262 6.74 -1.07 -29.45
CA LEU A 262 5.43 -0.94 -28.80
C LEU A 262 4.73 0.39 -29.16
N ALA A 263 5.47 1.49 -29.23
CA ALA A 263 4.96 2.78 -29.68
C ALA A 263 4.43 2.69 -31.12
N GLY A 264 5.18 2.04 -32.01
CA GLY A 264 4.75 1.77 -33.39
C GLY A 264 3.41 1.06 -33.43
N TYR A 265 3.21 0.03 -32.62
CA TYR A 265 1.95 -0.70 -32.53
C TYR A 265 0.76 0.19 -32.13
N ILE A 266 0.89 0.98 -31.04
CA ILE A 266 -0.21 1.84 -30.56
C ILE A 266 -0.50 3.03 -31.48
N PHE A 267 0.47 3.47 -32.29
CA PHE A 267 0.29 4.60 -33.23
C PHE A 267 -0.13 4.20 -34.65
N GLY A 268 -0.62 2.97 -34.84
CA GLY A 268 -1.18 2.49 -36.12
C GLY A 268 -0.36 1.41 -36.82
N GLY A 269 0.70 0.90 -36.20
CA GLY A 269 1.50 -0.25 -36.64
C GLY A 269 0.80 -1.61 -36.47
N ASN A 270 -0.51 -1.64 -36.62
CA ASN A 270 -1.39 -2.81 -36.53
C ASN A 270 -2.17 -2.98 -37.83
N ARG A 271 -2.81 -4.15 -38.03
CA ARG A 271 -3.45 -4.50 -39.32
C ARG A 271 -4.55 -3.51 -39.68
N GLU A 272 -5.29 -3.07 -38.68
CA GLU A 272 -6.43 -2.16 -38.71
C GLU A 272 -6.02 -0.68 -38.88
N GLN A 273 -4.73 -0.35 -38.73
CA GLN A 273 -4.20 1.02 -38.73
C GLN A 273 -4.83 1.92 -37.65
N GLU A 274 -5.34 1.29 -36.60
CA GLU A 274 -6.02 1.96 -35.50
C GLU A 274 -5.00 2.62 -34.57
N ARG A 275 -5.27 3.85 -34.16
CA ARG A 275 -4.51 4.53 -33.09
C ARG A 275 -5.18 4.27 -31.76
N MET A 276 -4.42 3.72 -30.82
CA MET A 276 -4.86 3.41 -29.47
C MET A 276 -4.42 4.50 -28.49
N GLU A 277 -5.23 4.71 -27.46
CA GLU A 277 -4.89 5.61 -26.37
C GLU A 277 -3.69 5.11 -25.58
N MET A 278 -2.85 6.03 -25.10
CA MET A 278 -1.73 5.69 -24.23
C MET A 278 -2.21 5.33 -22.83
N THR A 279 -1.50 4.40 -22.19
CA THR A 279 -1.76 3.96 -20.83
C THR A 279 -0.50 4.13 -19.98
N THR A 280 -0.65 3.91 -18.67
CA THR A 280 0.44 3.95 -17.72
C THR A 280 0.30 2.80 -16.73
N PRO A 281 1.37 2.21 -16.19
CA PRO A 281 2.78 2.45 -16.48
C PRO A 281 3.31 1.67 -17.69
N VAL A 282 4.47 2.08 -18.20
CA VAL A 282 5.33 1.23 -19.03
C VAL A 282 6.05 0.24 -18.12
N LEU A 283 5.88 -1.05 -18.39
CA LEU A 283 6.44 -2.14 -17.60
C LEU A 283 7.73 -2.67 -18.22
N THR A 284 8.73 -2.98 -17.40
CA THR A 284 9.96 -3.62 -17.85
C THR A 284 10.40 -4.66 -16.84
N THR A 285 10.62 -5.89 -17.31
CA THR A 285 11.08 -7.01 -16.49
C THR A 285 12.48 -7.39 -16.96
N ALA A 286 13.42 -7.49 -16.03
CA ALA A 286 14.77 -7.92 -16.33
C ALA A 286 14.80 -9.38 -16.78
N GLY A 287 15.76 -9.73 -17.63
CA GLY A 287 15.98 -11.11 -18.03
C GLY A 287 16.41 -11.97 -16.84
N GLN A 288 15.93 -13.20 -16.80
CA GLN A 288 16.39 -14.25 -15.90
C GLN A 288 17.05 -15.36 -16.71
N LYS A 289 17.79 -16.28 -16.07
CA LYS A 289 18.52 -17.36 -16.77
C LYS A 289 17.65 -18.17 -17.75
N SER A 290 16.33 -18.24 -17.51
CA SER A 290 15.37 -18.98 -18.32
C SER A 290 14.35 -18.10 -19.08
N LYS A 291 14.41 -16.77 -18.96
CA LYS A 291 13.43 -15.86 -19.58
C LYS A 291 14.10 -14.57 -20.08
N PRO A 292 13.89 -14.15 -21.33
CA PRO A 292 14.46 -12.90 -21.82
C PRO A 292 13.90 -11.71 -21.04
N ALA A 293 14.62 -10.59 -21.07
CA ALA A 293 14.09 -9.32 -20.61
C ALA A 293 12.86 -8.95 -21.46
N LYS A 294 11.87 -8.28 -20.87
CA LYS A 294 10.67 -7.86 -21.62
C LYS A 294 10.27 -6.44 -21.29
N MET A 295 9.76 -5.73 -22.29
CA MET A 295 9.04 -4.47 -22.11
C MET A 295 7.58 -4.67 -22.47
N ALA A 296 6.67 -4.02 -21.74
CA ALA A 296 5.25 -4.11 -21.99
C ALA A 296 4.54 -2.77 -21.80
N PHE A 297 3.57 -2.49 -22.66
CA PHE A 297 2.56 -1.46 -22.48
C PHE A 297 1.28 -2.10 -21.97
N VAL A 298 0.68 -1.48 -20.97
CA VAL A 298 -0.66 -1.86 -20.49
C VAL A 298 -1.67 -1.53 -21.58
N MET A 299 -2.67 -2.37 -21.79
CA MET A 299 -3.71 -2.12 -22.81
C MET A 299 -5.08 -1.80 -22.18
N GLU A 300 -5.11 -1.54 -20.86
CA GLU A 300 -6.30 -1.18 -20.09
C GLU A 300 -6.94 0.10 -20.67
N GLY A 301 -8.22 0.03 -21.03
CA GLY A 301 -8.98 1.05 -21.76
C GLY A 301 -10.30 0.49 -22.27
N ARG A 302 -11.03 1.17 -23.18
CA ARG A 302 -12.36 0.70 -23.70
C ARG A 302 -12.35 -0.73 -24.28
N MET A 303 -11.19 -1.28 -24.59
CA MET A 303 -10.97 -2.59 -25.22
C MET A 303 -10.17 -3.59 -24.33
N GLY A 304 -9.67 -3.15 -23.16
CA GLY A 304 -8.40 -3.61 -22.59
C GLY A 304 -8.33 -4.93 -21.83
N THR A 305 -9.45 -5.57 -21.53
CA THR A 305 -9.43 -6.86 -20.81
C THR A 305 -9.47 -8.08 -21.73
N ASP A 306 -9.78 -7.89 -23.01
CA ASP A 306 -9.87 -8.97 -24.00
C ASP A 306 -8.86 -8.75 -25.14
N PRO A 307 -7.77 -9.52 -25.20
CA PRO A 307 -6.79 -9.43 -26.29
C PRO A 307 -7.39 -9.59 -27.68
N GLN A 308 -8.51 -10.32 -27.82
CA GLN A 308 -9.15 -10.56 -29.12
C GLN A 308 -9.78 -9.30 -29.70
N ARG A 309 -10.03 -8.29 -28.87
CA ARG A 309 -10.55 -6.99 -29.29
C ARG A 309 -9.46 -6.03 -29.73
N LEU A 310 -8.20 -6.29 -29.37
CA LEU A 310 -7.12 -5.40 -29.73
C LEU A 310 -6.72 -5.58 -31.21
N PRO A 311 -6.34 -4.49 -31.90
CA PRO A 311 -5.81 -4.55 -33.26
C PRO A 311 -4.65 -5.54 -33.37
N VAL A 312 -4.56 -6.29 -34.46
CA VAL A 312 -3.55 -7.33 -34.62
C VAL A 312 -2.20 -6.65 -34.94
N PRO A 313 -1.12 -6.90 -34.16
CA PRO A 313 0.19 -6.32 -34.47
C PRO A 313 0.69 -6.73 -35.87
N ARG A 314 1.27 -5.78 -36.61
CA ARG A 314 1.97 -6.11 -37.89
C ARG A 314 3.40 -6.57 -37.65
N ASP A 315 4.02 -6.06 -36.60
CA ASP A 315 5.36 -6.48 -36.19
C ASP A 315 5.26 -7.77 -35.37
N SER A 316 5.83 -8.86 -35.90
CA SER A 316 5.87 -10.16 -35.22
C SER A 316 6.61 -10.17 -33.87
N ARG A 317 7.40 -9.12 -33.57
CA ARG A 317 8.07 -8.95 -32.28
C ARG A 317 7.11 -8.51 -31.18
N VAL A 318 6.00 -7.86 -31.54
CA VAL A 318 4.97 -7.40 -30.60
C VAL A 318 3.97 -8.52 -30.38
N GLN A 319 3.82 -8.94 -29.13
CA GLN A 319 2.91 -10.01 -28.72
C GLN A 319 1.88 -9.46 -27.75
N LEU A 320 0.63 -9.91 -27.87
CA LEU A 320 -0.41 -9.61 -26.89
C LEU A 320 -0.40 -10.70 -25.82
N ALA A 321 -0.35 -10.30 -24.55
CA ALA A 321 -0.33 -11.20 -23.40
C ALA A 321 -1.36 -10.78 -22.35
N VAL A 322 -1.92 -11.77 -21.64
CA VAL A 322 -2.81 -11.54 -20.50
C VAL A 322 -2.02 -11.74 -19.22
N GLU A 323 -1.96 -10.71 -18.40
CA GLU A 323 -1.50 -10.81 -17.03
C GLU A 323 -2.72 -11.18 -16.16
N GLY A 324 -2.69 -12.38 -15.58
CA GLY A 324 -3.75 -12.86 -14.70
C GLY A 324 -3.80 -12.12 -13.37
N GLU A 325 -4.86 -12.38 -12.59
CA GLU A 325 -4.97 -11.86 -11.23
C GLU A 325 -3.75 -12.27 -10.41
N LYS A 326 -3.17 -11.30 -9.69
CA LYS A 326 -1.96 -11.53 -8.89
C LYS A 326 -1.90 -10.59 -7.70
N ILE A 327 -1.26 -11.06 -6.64
CA ILE A 327 -0.89 -10.22 -5.51
C ILE A 327 0.58 -9.86 -5.65
N ALA A 328 0.88 -8.57 -5.61
CA ALA A 328 2.22 -8.05 -5.75
C ALA A 328 2.47 -6.91 -4.77
N ALA A 329 3.70 -6.82 -4.30
CA ALA A 329 4.17 -5.69 -3.54
C ALA A 329 4.81 -4.64 -4.45
N ALA A 330 4.60 -3.36 -4.16
CA ALA A 330 5.12 -2.25 -4.94
C ALA A 330 5.79 -1.23 -4.01
N LEU A 331 7.02 -0.84 -4.36
CA LEU A 331 7.76 0.25 -3.73
C LEU A 331 7.87 1.40 -4.73
N MET A 332 7.49 2.59 -4.29
CA MET A 332 7.51 3.81 -5.10
C MET A 332 8.77 4.62 -4.83
N PHE A 333 9.36 5.16 -5.89
CA PHE A 333 10.54 6.03 -5.84
C PHE A 333 10.52 7.09 -6.97
N SER A 334 11.18 8.22 -6.73
CA SER A 334 11.25 9.33 -7.68
C SER A 334 12.59 9.38 -8.43
N GLY A 335 12.73 10.34 -9.35
CA GLY A 335 13.97 10.57 -10.08
C GLY A 335 14.05 9.78 -11.40
N PHE A 336 15.28 9.65 -11.90
CA PHE A 336 15.57 8.83 -13.06
C PHE A 336 15.71 7.37 -12.64
N PRO A 337 15.01 6.43 -13.30
CA PRO A 337 15.12 5.01 -12.99
C PRO A 337 16.38 4.42 -13.62
N LEU A 338 17.56 4.86 -13.18
CA LEU A 338 18.84 4.28 -13.57
C LEU A 338 18.98 2.89 -12.95
N ASP A 339 19.79 2.02 -13.57
CA ASP A 339 19.98 0.63 -13.14
C ASP A 339 20.25 0.48 -11.64
N ASN A 340 21.15 1.31 -11.11
CA ASN A 340 21.52 1.30 -9.69
C ASN A 340 20.33 1.69 -8.79
N GLU A 341 19.54 2.69 -9.17
CA GLU A 341 18.37 3.16 -8.43
C GLU A 341 17.29 2.08 -8.40
N VAL A 342 17.06 1.43 -9.55
CA VAL A 342 16.08 0.34 -9.68
C VAL A 342 16.50 -0.87 -8.84
N ILE A 343 17.79 -1.26 -8.90
CA ILE A 343 18.33 -2.38 -8.10
C ILE A 343 18.27 -2.04 -6.60
N GLU A 344 18.50 -0.80 -6.21
CA GLU A 344 18.39 -0.38 -4.82
C GLU A 344 16.94 -0.36 -4.31
N ALA A 345 16.00 0.14 -5.11
CA ALA A 345 14.57 0.07 -4.82
C ALA A 345 14.10 -1.39 -4.68
N GLU A 346 14.55 -2.27 -5.57
CA GLU A 346 14.27 -3.71 -5.51
C GLU A 346 14.79 -4.35 -4.23
N ARG A 347 16.05 -4.09 -3.87
CA ARG A 347 16.68 -4.64 -2.68
C ARG A 347 15.98 -4.20 -1.40
N ARG A 348 15.58 -2.92 -1.34
CA ARG A 348 14.80 -2.37 -0.22
C ARG A 348 13.45 -3.05 -0.11
N LEU A 349 12.70 -3.14 -1.22
CA LEU A 349 11.39 -3.79 -1.23
C LEU A 349 11.51 -5.26 -0.81
N ARG A 350 12.42 -6.02 -1.42
CA ARG A 350 12.61 -7.44 -1.09
C ARG A 350 13.05 -7.62 0.36
N GLY A 351 13.96 -6.80 0.85
CA GLY A 351 14.41 -6.83 2.25
C GLY A 351 13.26 -6.60 3.23
N ALA A 352 12.45 -5.56 3.00
CA ALA A 352 11.28 -5.26 3.83
C ALA A 352 10.27 -6.41 3.81
N LEU A 353 9.96 -6.97 2.63
CA LEU A 353 9.04 -8.10 2.51
C LEU A 353 9.51 -9.33 3.30
N LEU A 354 10.81 -9.64 3.27
CA LEU A 354 11.36 -10.78 3.99
C LEU A 354 11.37 -10.56 5.51
N ILE A 355 11.64 -9.33 5.97
CA ILE A 355 11.56 -8.95 7.38
C ILE A 355 10.13 -9.10 7.90
N ASP A 356 9.15 -8.69 7.09
CA ASP A 356 7.72 -8.77 7.41
C ASP A 356 7.13 -10.18 7.22
N GLY A 357 7.94 -11.17 6.84
CA GLY A 357 7.55 -12.58 6.72
C GLY A 357 6.84 -12.97 5.42
N TYR A 358 6.86 -12.10 4.39
CA TYR A 358 6.28 -12.39 3.08
C TYR A 358 7.24 -13.14 2.16
N SER A 359 6.68 -13.89 1.20
CA SER A 359 7.43 -14.72 0.24
C SER A 359 7.44 -14.11 -1.18
N PRO A 360 8.38 -13.20 -1.50
CA PRO A 360 8.50 -12.65 -2.85
C PRO A 360 8.95 -13.71 -3.87
N LYS A 361 8.38 -13.67 -5.09
CA LYS A 361 8.87 -14.46 -6.23
C LYS A 361 10.22 -13.94 -6.71
N GLU A 362 10.90 -14.75 -7.52
CA GLU A 362 12.13 -14.35 -8.20
C GLU A 362 11.84 -13.30 -9.28
N GLY A 363 12.76 -12.34 -9.41
CA GLY A 363 12.62 -11.20 -10.31
C GLY A 363 11.75 -10.07 -9.77
N TYR A 364 11.59 -9.06 -10.62
CA TYR A 364 10.86 -7.83 -10.35
C TYR A 364 10.50 -7.14 -11.67
N THR A 365 9.54 -6.24 -11.61
CA THR A 365 9.12 -5.38 -12.72
C THR A 365 9.34 -3.92 -12.35
N LEU A 366 10.01 -3.17 -13.21
CA LEU A 366 10.04 -1.71 -13.16
C LEU A 366 8.78 -1.16 -13.85
N ALA A 367 8.03 -0.31 -13.16
CA ALA A 367 6.88 0.41 -13.68
C ALA A 367 7.21 1.91 -13.76
N ARG A 368 7.17 2.47 -14.97
CA ARG A 368 7.47 3.88 -15.26
C ARG A 368 6.19 4.60 -15.66
N TYR A 369 5.80 5.60 -14.88
CA TYR A 369 4.49 6.24 -15.08
C TYR A 369 4.54 7.44 -16.00
N ASN A 370 5.55 8.28 -15.84
CA ASN A 370 5.60 9.60 -16.45
C ASN A 370 6.39 9.63 -17.76
N ASP A 371 6.03 10.59 -18.60
CA ASP A 371 6.73 10.90 -19.83
C ASP A 371 8.10 11.58 -19.57
N PRO A 372 8.98 11.64 -20.58
CA PRO A 372 10.32 12.23 -20.45
C PRO A 372 10.36 13.73 -20.13
N PHE A 373 9.28 14.49 -20.30
CA PHE A 373 9.23 15.93 -20.01
C PHE A 373 8.86 16.23 -18.56
N THR A 374 8.29 15.25 -17.83
CA THR A 374 8.05 15.38 -16.39
C THR A 374 9.38 15.59 -15.65
N LEU A 375 9.45 16.58 -14.76
CA LEU A 375 10.67 16.87 -13.98
C LEU A 375 11.06 15.64 -13.13
N PRO A 376 12.36 15.32 -12.97
CA PRO A 376 12.77 14.04 -12.38
C PRO A 376 12.22 13.79 -10.97
N PHE A 377 12.24 14.80 -10.10
CA PHE A 377 11.73 14.68 -8.72
C PHE A 377 10.19 14.54 -8.64
N LEU A 378 9.49 14.86 -9.73
CA LEU A 378 8.04 14.69 -9.91
C LEU A 378 7.69 13.33 -10.51
N ARG A 379 8.66 12.56 -11.03
CA ARG A 379 8.38 11.26 -11.65
C ARG A 379 8.03 10.23 -10.59
N ARG A 380 6.99 9.44 -10.84
CA ARG A 380 6.64 8.20 -10.16
C ARG A 380 7.26 7.04 -10.92
N ASN A 381 8.13 6.30 -10.25
CA ASN A 381 8.58 4.98 -10.66
C ASN A 381 8.23 3.99 -9.55
N GLU A 382 8.04 2.72 -9.92
CA GLU A 382 7.85 1.67 -8.95
C GLU A 382 8.66 0.43 -9.29
N VAL A 383 9.17 -0.26 -8.27
CA VAL A 383 9.56 -1.65 -8.39
C VAL A 383 8.43 -2.51 -7.83
N VAL A 384 8.02 -3.50 -8.61
CA VAL A 384 6.92 -4.41 -8.30
C VAL A 384 7.45 -5.85 -8.22
N ILE A 385 7.15 -6.55 -7.14
CA ILE A 385 7.51 -7.97 -6.94
C ILE A 385 6.23 -8.76 -6.65
N THR A 386 5.97 -9.78 -7.47
CA THR A 386 4.82 -10.67 -7.24
C THR A 386 5.08 -11.56 -6.03
N LEU A 387 4.08 -11.77 -5.19
CA LEU A 387 4.17 -12.67 -4.03
C LEU A 387 3.81 -14.10 -4.43
N LYS A 388 4.42 -15.11 -3.78
CA LYS A 388 4.07 -16.53 -3.97
C LYS A 388 2.68 -16.80 -3.41
N ASP A 389 2.44 -16.26 -2.24
CA ASP A 389 1.25 -16.31 -1.42
C ASP A 389 1.11 -14.99 -0.66
N PHE A 390 -0.11 -14.72 -0.20
CA PHE A 390 -0.39 -13.61 0.70
C PHE A 390 -1.59 -13.99 1.54
N THR A 391 -1.39 -13.99 2.85
CA THR A 391 -2.48 -14.06 3.82
C THR A 391 -2.58 -12.69 4.46
N MET A 392 -3.81 -12.18 4.54
CA MET A 392 -4.06 -10.92 5.20
C MET A 392 -4.15 -11.17 6.71
N ASP A 393 -3.22 -10.56 7.45
CA ASP A 393 -3.10 -10.63 8.92
C ASP A 393 -4.30 -10.09 9.70
#